data_AF-A0A7C6CB99-F1
#
_entry.id   AF-A0A7C6CB99-F1
#
_cell.length_a   1.000
_cell.length_b   1.000
_cell.length_c   1.000
_cell.angle_alpha   90.00
_cell.angle_beta   90.00
_cell.angle_gamma   90.00
#
_symmetry.space_group_name_H-M   'P 1'
#
loop_
_entity.id
_entity.type
_entity.pdbx_description
1 polymer ?
#
loop_
_entity_poly.entity_id
_entity_poly.type
_entity_poly.pdbx_seq_one_letter_code
_entity_poly.pdbx_strand_id
1 'polypeptide(L)'
;MTVKKYVPNVLSTIRLGMAVVMPFVFPQFSISKKLLYFLSGNATDALDGYLARKWKVESRYGKIVDPIADKCFNLLALGCTSVFVNPLLLGLVASEAAIAGITVAHTINNIKDKNIDMSKLTMLDKTKLFVETADELKVSRIGRKKAVIMVLAASLAYTSALVPLLSIPASAFIIGVTVAELPVISRYATEYYVDKKRYKIESSIECNVTNNELGKLKKAKELLEKFNKLDKRSDALDKKILEKIKNEPIELQENSHIQDFSNVEEEKEHVKRI
;
A
#
# COMPACT_ATOMS: atom_id res chain seq x y z
N MET A 1 -12.90 -25.19 -22.32
CA MET A 1 -11.82 -25.37 -21.31
C MET A 1 -11.74 -24.12 -20.42
N THR A 2 -12.83 -23.79 -19.71
CA THR A 2 -13.10 -22.38 -19.36
C THR A 2 -13.46 -22.15 -17.89
N VAL A 3 -13.89 -23.17 -17.15
CA VAL A 3 -14.41 -23.01 -15.77
C VAL A 3 -13.31 -22.64 -14.76
N LYS A 4 -12.09 -23.22 -14.88
CA LYS A 4 -10.97 -23.01 -13.93
C LYS A 4 -10.53 -21.54 -13.81
N LYS A 5 -10.78 -20.72 -14.83
CA LYS A 5 -10.41 -19.30 -14.87
C LYS A 5 -11.37 -18.39 -14.09
N TYR A 6 -12.63 -18.80 -13.96
CA TYR A 6 -13.65 -17.98 -13.28
C TYR A 6 -13.77 -18.28 -11.80
N VAL A 7 -13.29 -19.44 -11.33
CA VAL A 7 -13.39 -19.83 -9.93
C VAL A 7 -12.80 -18.76 -9.00
N PRO A 8 -11.55 -18.27 -9.18
CA PRO A 8 -11.01 -17.22 -8.30
C PRO A 8 -11.87 -15.95 -8.30
N ASN A 9 -12.27 -15.47 -9.47
CA ASN A 9 -13.10 -14.26 -9.58
C ASN A 9 -14.48 -14.41 -8.91
N VAL A 10 -15.08 -15.60 -8.98
CA VAL A 10 -16.36 -15.89 -8.32
C VAL A 10 -16.18 -15.88 -6.81
N LEU A 11 -15.09 -16.46 -6.28
CA LEU A 11 -14.76 -16.40 -4.86
C LEU A 11 -14.60 -14.95 -4.37
N SER A 12 -13.85 -14.11 -5.09
CA SER A 12 -13.69 -12.68 -4.75
C SER A 12 -15.02 -11.91 -4.79
N THR A 13 -15.87 -12.22 -5.78
CA THR A 13 -17.19 -11.58 -5.92
C THR A 13 -18.13 -11.99 -4.78
N ILE A 14 -18.13 -13.28 -4.41
CA ILE A 14 -18.89 -13.77 -3.25
C ILE A 14 -18.39 -13.07 -1.98
N ARG A 15 -17.07 -12.93 -1.80
CA ARG A 15 -16.49 -12.24 -0.63
C ARG A 15 -16.95 -10.78 -0.56
N LEU A 16 -17.00 -10.08 -1.69
CA LEU A 16 -17.51 -8.72 -1.74
C LEU A 16 -18.99 -8.66 -1.35
N GLY A 17 -19.81 -9.60 -1.84
CA GLY A 17 -21.20 -9.76 -1.41
C GLY A 17 -21.32 -10.05 0.09
N MET A 18 -20.48 -10.95 0.62
CA MET A 18 -20.42 -11.24 2.05
C MET A 18 -20.07 -10.00 2.87
N ALA A 19 -19.13 -9.17 2.40
CA ALA A 19 -18.75 -7.94 3.08
C ALA A 19 -19.96 -6.98 3.18
N VAL A 20 -20.70 -6.80 2.09
CA VAL A 20 -21.87 -5.91 2.02
C VAL A 20 -23.03 -6.41 2.89
N VAL A 21 -23.26 -7.73 2.92
CA VAL A 21 -24.35 -8.34 3.70
C VAL A 21 -24.03 -8.36 5.21
N MET A 22 -22.74 -8.35 5.58
CA MET A 22 -22.28 -8.55 6.95
C MET A 22 -22.96 -7.64 7.99
N PRO A 23 -23.08 -6.30 7.80
CA PRO A 23 -23.68 -5.42 8.79
C PRO A 23 -25.16 -5.71 9.07
N PHE A 24 -25.87 -6.32 8.11
CA PHE A 24 -27.29 -6.66 8.23
C PHE A 24 -27.51 -7.99 8.95
N VAL A 25 -26.60 -8.96 8.78
CA VAL A 25 -26.73 -10.30 9.39
C VAL A 25 -26.10 -10.38 10.78
N PHE A 26 -25.03 -9.62 11.04
CA PHE A 26 -24.34 -9.63 12.35
C PHE A 26 -25.24 -9.30 13.55
N PRO A 27 -26.17 -8.32 13.49
CA PRO A 27 -27.09 -8.05 14.58
C PRO A 27 -27.95 -9.27 14.97
N GLN A 28 -28.25 -10.14 14.01
CA GLN A 28 -29.12 -11.31 14.20
C GLN A 28 -28.34 -12.58 14.57
N PHE A 29 -27.02 -12.58 14.40
CA PHE A 29 -26.18 -13.75 14.59
C PHE A 29 -25.70 -13.89 16.04
N SER A 30 -25.72 -15.13 16.54
CA SER A 30 -24.97 -15.47 17.75
C SER A 30 -23.46 -15.34 17.51
N ILE A 31 -22.68 -15.22 18.58
CA ILE A 31 -21.23 -15.05 18.49
C ILE A 31 -20.54 -16.16 17.68
N SER A 32 -20.99 -17.41 17.82
CA SER A 32 -20.48 -18.57 17.07
C SER A 32 -20.79 -18.46 15.57
N LYS A 33 -21.99 -17.97 15.20
CA LYS A 33 -22.36 -17.74 13.80
C LYS A 33 -21.54 -16.61 13.18
N LYS A 34 -21.29 -15.52 13.93
CA LYS A 34 -20.40 -14.42 13.50
C LYS A 34 -18.97 -14.91 13.26
N LEU A 35 -18.43 -15.71 14.18
CA LEU A 35 -17.10 -16.31 14.05
C LEU A 35 -17.03 -17.22 12.82
N LEU A 36 -18.01 -18.11 12.62
CA LEU A 36 -18.05 -18.98 11.45
C LEU A 36 -18.10 -18.18 10.14
N TYR A 37 -18.92 -17.13 10.09
CA TYR A 37 -18.99 -16.24 8.94
C TYR A 37 -17.64 -15.56 8.66
N PHE A 38 -17.02 -15.00 9.69
CA PHE A 38 -15.70 -14.36 9.60
C PHE A 38 -14.63 -15.33 9.10
N LEU A 39 -14.54 -16.53 9.69
CA LEU A 39 -13.57 -17.55 9.28
C LEU A 39 -13.83 -18.04 7.86
N SER A 40 -15.09 -18.22 7.45
CA SER A 40 -15.42 -18.66 6.09
C SER A 40 -14.96 -17.67 5.02
N GLY A 41 -15.13 -16.35 5.26
CA GLY A 41 -14.68 -15.34 4.32
C GLY A 41 -13.14 -15.26 4.21
N ASN A 42 -12.43 -15.36 5.33
CA ASN A 42 -10.96 -15.39 5.35
C ASN A 42 -10.38 -16.71 4.79
N ALA A 43 -11.04 -17.84 5.01
CA ALA A 43 -10.64 -19.10 4.40
C ALA A 43 -10.78 -19.06 2.87
N THR A 44 -11.82 -18.39 2.38
CA THR A 44 -12.07 -18.20 0.94
C THR A 44 -10.93 -17.40 0.28
N ASP A 45 -10.30 -16.45 0.98
CA ASP A 45 -9.13 -15.66 0.53
C ASP A 45 -7.82 -16.46 0.47
N ALA A 46 -7.62 -17.34 1.44
CA ALA A 46 -6.48 -18.25 1.37
C ALA A 46 -6.63 -19.23 0.18
N LEU A 47 -7.87 -19.63 -0.10
CA LEU A 47 -8.19 -20.62 -1.13
C LEU A 47 -8.10 -20.05 -2.55
N ASP A 48 -8.70 -18.90 -2.86
CA ASP A 48 -8.61 -18.32 -4.21
C ASP A 48 -7.16 -17.95 -4.58
N GLY A 49 -6.38 -17.41 -3.64
CA GLY A 49 -4.96 -17.14 -3.82
C GLY A 49 -4.14 -18.40 -4.04
N TYR A 50 -4.48 -19.50 -3.36
CA TYR A 50 -3.85 -20.81 -3.60
C TYR A 50 -4.22 -21.38 -4.97
N LEU A 51 -5.50 -21.32 -5.36
CA LEU A 51 -6.00 -21.80 -6.65
C LEU A 51 -5.39 -20.99 -7.82
N ALA A 52 -5.32 -19.67 -7.70
CA ALA A 52 -4.74 -18.78 -8.71
C ALA A 52 -3.26 -19.12 -8.98
N ARG A 53 -2.46 -19.32 -7.92
CA ARG A 53 -1.05 -19.74 -8.02
C ARG A 53 -0.90 -21.12 -8.63
N LYS A 54 -1.75 -22.07 -8.23
CA LYS A 54 -1.70 -23.46 -8.71
C LYS A 54 -2.08 -23.58 -10.18
N TRP A 55 -3.03 -22.78 -10.65
CA TRP A 55 -3.51 -22.86 -12.03
C TRP A 55 -2.85 -21.87 -13.00
N LYS A 56 -2.00 -20.96 -12.50
CA LYS A 56 -1.36 -19.88 -13.29
C LYS A 56 -2.37 -19.09 -14.13
N VAL A 57 -3.57 -18.90 -13.58
CA VAL A 57 -4.63 -18.20 -14.28
C VAL A 57 -4.79 -16.82 -13.68
N GLU A 58 -4.27 -15.82 -14.39
CA GLU A 58 -4.55 -14.42 -14.11
C GLU A 58 -5.58 -13.90 -15.11
N SER A 59 -6.65 -13.28 -14.60
CA SER A 59 -7.63 -12.60 -15.44
C SER A 59 -7.50 -11.09 -15.26
N ARG A 60 -7.70 -10.30 -16.33
CA ARG A 60 -7.65 -8.83 -16.28
C ARG A 60 -8.67 -8.25 -15.27
N TYR A 61 -9.80 -8.94 -15.10
CA TYR A 61 -10.83 -8.61 -14.13
C TYR A 61 -10.38 -8.92 -12.69
N GLY A 62 -9.88 -10.13 -12.42
CA GLY A 62 -9.44 -10.55 -11.08
C GLY A 62 -8.33 -9.64 -10.54
N LYS A 63 -7.36 -9.23 -11.38
CA LYS A 63 -6.33 -8.27 -10.97
C LYS A 63 -6.87 -6.98 -10.36
N ILE A 64 -8.04 -6.52 -10.81
CA ILE A 64 -8.66 -5.29 -10.33
C ILE A 64 -9.56 -5.56 -9.14
N VAL A 65 -10.37 -6.62 -9.22
CA VAL A 65 -11.40 -6.92 -8.20
C VAL A 65 -10.81 -7.52 -6.93
N ASP A 66 -9.75 -8.32 -7.03
CA ASP A 66 -9.16 -9.01 -5.88
C ASP A 66 -8.64 -8.01 -4.82
N PRO A 67 -7.81 -6.99 -5.18
CA PRO A 67 -7.35 -6.00 -4.18
C PRO A 67 -8.47 -5.17 -3.55
N ILE A 68 -9.52 -4.88 -4.31
CA ILE A 68 -10.68 -4.12 -3.83
C ILE A 68 -11.50 -4.99 -2.87
N ALA A 69 -11.82 -6.21 -3.27
CA ALA A 69 -12.59 -7.16 -2.47
C ALA A 69 -11.88 -7.46 -1.14
N ASP A 70 -10.55 -7.62 -1.16
CA ASP A 70 -9.74 -7.85 0.04
C ASP A 70 -9.81 -6.68 1.01
N LYS A 71 -9.60 -5.45 0.53
CA LYS A 71 -9.65 -4.25 1.37
C LYS A 71 -11.04 -4.00 1.92
N CYS A 72 -12.07 -4.12 1.09
CA CYS A 72 -13.45 -3.94 1.52
C CYS A 72 -13.88 -5.01 2.55
N PHE A 73 -13.58 -6.27 2.28
CA PHE A 73 -13.93 -7.35 3.21
C PHE A 73 -13.22 -7.19 4.54
N ASN A 74 -11.90 -6.96 4.56
CA ASN A 74 -11.15 -6.82 5.80
C ASN A 74 -11.62 -5.62 6.64
N LEU A 75 -11.88 -4.46 6.01
CA LEU A 75 -12.39 -3.27 6.70
C LEU A 75 -13.78 -3.51 7.30
N LEU A 76 -14.71 -4.07 6.52
CA LEU A 76 -16.08 -4.33 7.00
C LEU A 76 -16.11 -5.46 8.03
N ALA A 77 -15.30 -6.50 7.85
CA ALA A 77 -15.17 -7.61 8.78
C ALA A 77 -14.64 -7.16 10.14
N LEU A 78 -13.54 -6.39 10.15
CA LEU A 78 -12.99 -5.85 11.38
C LEU A 78 -13.92 -4.80 12.01
N GLY A 79 -14.55 -3.94 11.21
CA GLY A 79 -15.49 -2.92 11.68
C GLY A 79 -16.75 -3.51 12.32
N CYS A 80 -17.36 -4.51 11.70
CA CYS A 80 -18.49 -5.21 12.31
C CYS A 80 -18.04 -5.95 13.57
N THR A 81 -16.88 -6.61 13.54
CA THR A 81 -16.35 -7.30 14.72
C THR A 81 -16.05 -6.30 15.86
N SER A 82 -15.57 -5.09 15.55
CA SER A 82 -15.32 -4.08 16.57
C SER A 82 -16.59 -3.60 17.24
N VAL A 83 -17.67 -3.40 16.47
CA VAL A 83 -18.96 -2.96 17.01
C VAL A 83 -19.65 -4.05 17.83
N PHE A 84 -19.63 -5.30 17.35
CA PHE A 84 -20.45 -6.37 17.93
C PHE A 84 -19.72 -7.33 18.87
N VAL A 85 -18.38 -7.26 18.97
CA VAL A 85 -17.57 -8.23 19.72
C VAL A 85 -16.57 -7.56 20.65
N ASN A 86 -15.61 -6.79 20.10
CA ASN A 86 -14.59 -6.12 20.91
C ASN A 86 -14.20 -4.77 20.30
N PRO A 87 -14.52 -3.64 20.95
CA PRO A 87 -14.30 -2.30 20.39
C PRO A 87 -12.82 -1.96 20.18
N LEU A 88 -11.88 -2.65 20.84
CA LEU A 88 -10.44 -2.43 20.66
C LEU A 88 -9.97 -2.75 19.23
N LEU A 89 -10.70 -3.59 18.50
CA LEU A 89 -10.43 -3.87 17.09
C LEU A 89 -10.58 -2.63 16.20
N LEU A 90 -11.24 -1.57 16.67
CA LEU A 90 -11.33 -0.30 15.95
C LEU A 90 -9.94 0.30 15.66
N GLY A 91 -8.94 0.04 16.51
CA GLY A 91 -7.56 0.44 16.26
C GLY A 91 -6.98 -0.20 15.00
N LEU A 92 -7.28 -1.49 14.77
CA LEU A 92 -6.88 -2.22 13.55
C LEU A 92 -7.69 -1.79 12.32
N VAL A 93 -8.95 -1.41 12.50
CA VAL A 93 -9.75 -0.80 11.42
C VAL A 93 -9.12 0.52 11.00
N ALA A 94 -8.75 1.37 11.97
CA ALA A 94 -8.13 2.65 11.71
C ALA A 94 -6.77 2.49 11.01
N SER A 95 -5.95 1.51 11.41
CA SER A 95 -4.67 1.23 10.76
C SER A 95 -4.83 0.78 9.31
N GLU A 96 -5.80 -0.11 9.03
CA GLU A 96 -6.08 -0.60 7.68
C GLU A 96 -6.64 0.52 6.79
N ALA A 97 -7.52 1.36 7.35
CA ALA A 97 -8.04 2.54 6.67
C ALA A 97 -6.93 3.57 6.39
N ALA A 98 -6.01 3.79 7.33
CA ALA A 98 -4.87 4.70 7.15
C ALA A 98 -3.94 4.22 6.03
N ILE A 99 -3.61 2.92 6.01
CA ILE A 99 -2.78 2.34 4.94
C ILE A 99 -3.48 2.45 3.60
N ALA A 100 -4.78 2.09 3.53
CA ALA A 100 -5.56 2.25 2.30
C ALA A 100 -5.59 3.71 1.84
N GLY A 101 -5.77 4.66 2.76
CA GLY A 101 -5.75 6.10 2.49
C GLY A 101 -4.41 6.59 1.94
N ILE A 102 -3.29 6.13 2.52
CA ILE A 102 -1.93 6.45 2.03
C ILE A 102 -1.75 5.92 0.61
N THR A 103 -2.14 4.67 0.34
CA THR A 103 -2.06 4.07 -1.01
C THR A 103 -2.92 4.83 -2.03
N VAL A 104 -4.15 5.22 -1.66
CA VAL A 104 -5.04 6.00 -2.52
C VAL A 104 -4.46 7.39 -2.80
N ALA A 105 -3.99 8.09 -1.77
CA ALA A 105 -3.38 9.41 -1.90
C ALA A 105 -2.12 9.36 -2.77
N HIS A 106 -1.29 8.32 -2.60
CA HIS A 106 -0.15 8.06 -3.46
C HIS A 106 -0.55 7.90 -4.92
N THR A 107 -1.55 7.05 -5.17
CA THR A 107 -2.02 6.75 -6.52
C THR A 107 -2.57 7.99 -7.21
N ILE A 108 -3.39 8.80 -6.53
CA ILE A 108 -3.96 10.03 -7.09
C ILE A 108 -2.86 11.04 -7.43
N ASN A 109 -1.88 11.21 -6.55
CA ASN A 109 -0.78 12.14 -6.82
C ASN A 109 0.08 11.68 -7.98
N ASN A 110 0.44 10.39 -8.07
CA ASN A 110 1.24 9.87 -9.18
C ASN A 110 0.51 10.02 -10.54
N ILE A 111 -0.81 9.81 -10.57
CA ILE A 111 -1.63 10.02 -11.80
C ILE A 111 -1.62 11.50 -12.21
N LYS A 112 -1.78 12.42 -11.24
CA LYS A 112 -1.75 13.87 -11.50
C LYS A 112 -0.38 14.33 -11.98
N ASP A 113 0.66 13.81 -11.35
CA ASP A 113 2.06 14.11 -11.64
C ASP A 113 2.42 13.66 -13.07
N LYS A 114 2.00 12.47 -13.51
CA LYS A 114 2.17 11.97 -14.90
C LYS A 114 1.29 12.68 -15.94
N ASN A 115 0.52 13.70 -15.56
CA ASN A 115 -0.39 14.48 -16.41
C ASN A 115 -1.36 13.61 -17.24
N ILE A 116 -1.79 12.48 -16.68
CA ILE A 116 -2.69 11.55 -17.35
C ILE A 116 -4.10 12.12 -17.33
N ASP A 117 -4.65 12.39 -18.51
CA ASP A 117 -6.00 12.91 -18.66
C ASP A 117 -7.05 11.83 -18.37
N MET A 118 -7.48 11.78 -17.11
CA MET A 118 -8.50 10.86 -16.63
C MET A 118 -9.83 11.03 -17.36
N SER A 119 -10.14 12.18 -17.96
CA SER A 119 -11.42 12.38 -18.67
C SER A 119 -11.54 11.53 -19.94
N LYS A 120 -10.41 11.18 -20.55
CA LYS A 120 -10.35 10.40 -21.81
C LYS A 120 -10.34 8.88 -21.59
N LEU A 121 -10.20 8.43 -20.34
CA LEU A 121 -10.12 7.02 -19.99
C LEU A 121 -11.51 6.44 -19.70
N THR A 122 -11.76 5.22 -20.18
CA THR A 122 -12.93 4.43 -19.78
C THR A 122 -12.85 4.07 -18.29
N MET A 123 -13.97 3.78 -17.64
CA MET A 123 -13.98 3.36 -16.23
C MET A 123 -13.08 2.14 -15.97
N LEU A 124 -13.02 1.20 -16.92
CA LEU A 124 -12.14 0.04 -16.81
C LEU A 124 -10.65 0.41 -16.92
N ASP A 125 -10.29 1.35 -17.77
CA ASP A 125 -8.90 1.78 -17.89
C ASP A 125 -8.46 2.65 -16.69
N LYS A 126 -9.38 3.46 -16.13
CA LYS A 126 -9.16 4.18 -14.86
C LYS A 126 -8.86 3.24 -13.72
N THR A 127 -9.71 2.22 -13.53
CA THR A 127 -9.53 1.23 -12.47
C THR A 127 -8.25 0.43 -12.68
N LYS A 128 -7.90 0.06 -13.91
CA LYS A 128 -6.66 -0.64 -14.22
C LYS A 128 -5.43 0.22 -13.87
N LEU A 129 -5.40 1.47 -14.33
CA LEU A 129 -4.29 2.40 -14.04
C LEU A 129 -4.13 2.61 -12.54
N PHE A 130 -5.24 2.77 -11.82
CA PHE A 130 -5.25 2.93 -10.38
C PHE A 130 -4.65 1.71 -9.67
N VAL A 131 -5.09 0.51 -10.03
CA VAL A 131 -4.58 -0.74 -9.44
C VAL A 131 -3.11 -0.94 -9.75
N GLU A 132 -2.69 -0.73 -11.00
CA GLU A 132 -1.30 -0.88 -11.42
C GLU A 132 -0.38 0.09 -10.68
N THR A 133 -0.83 1.33 -10.47
CA THR A 133 -0.10 2.35 -9.73
C THR A 133 -0.09 2.07 -8.22
N ALA A 134 -1.18 1.55 -7.66
CA ALA A 134 -1.24 1.14 -6.26
C ALA A 134 -0.28 -0.04 -5.97
N ASP A 135 -0.09 -0.94 -6.95
CA ASP A 135 0.82 -2.09 -6.87
C ASP A 135 2.31 -1.71 -7.03
N GLU A 136 2.63 -0.50 -7.53
CA GLU A 136 4.02 -0.01 -7.62
C GLU A 136 4.68 0.15 -6.24
N LEU A 137 3.87 0.38 -5.18
CA LEU A 137 4.35 0.34 -3.81
C LEU A 137 4.73 -1.12 -3.45
N LYS A 138 6.02 -1.41 -3.34
CA LYS A 138 6.60 -2.75 -3.07
C LYS A 138 6.37 -3.24 -1.62
N VAL A 139 5.12 -3.30 -1.19
CA VAL A 139 4.74 -3.61 0.20
C VAL A 139 4.08 -4.99 0.39
N SER A 140 4.02 -5.79 -0.68
CA SER A 140 3.25 -7.06 -0.73
C SER A 140 3.68 -8.14 0.27
N ARG A 141 4.94 -8.12 0.75
CA ARG A 141 5.44 -9.09 1.73
C ARG A 141 5.05 -8.72 3.17
N ILE A 142 4.84 -7.43 3.43
CA ILE A 142 4.40 -6.91 4.74
C ILE A 142 2.89 -7.09 4.89
N GLY A 143 2.12 -6.82 3.82
CA GLY A 143 0.65 -6.96 3.83
C GLY A 143 0.15 -8.36 4.18
N ARG A 144 0.77 -9.42 3.64
CA ARG A 144 0.35 -10.81 3.93
C ARG A 144 0.56 -11.22 5.39
N LYS A 145 1.70 -10.85 5.98
CA LYS A 145 1.96 -11.12 7.40
C LYS A 145 0.97 -10.35 8.28
N LYS A 146 0.66 -9.10 7.91
CA LYS A 146 -0.36 -8.28 8.58
C LYS A 146 -1.73 -8.94 8.57
N ALA A 147 -2.20 -9.39 7.40
CA ALA A 147 -3.50 -10.04 7.26
C ALA A 147 -3.67 -11.23 8.22
N VAL A 148 -2.65 -12.10 8.32
CA VAL A 148 -2.68 -13.23 9.25
C VAL A 148 -2.80 -12.77 10.71
N ILE A 149 -2.04 -11.75 11.11
CA ILE A 149 -2.09 -11.21 12.48
C ILE A 149 -3.47 -10.61 12.79
N MET A 150 -4.07 -9.86 11.85
CA MET A 150 -5.41 -9.30 12.01
C MET A 150 -6.47 -10.39 12.16
N VAL A 151 -6.39 -11.46 11.36
CA VAL A 151 -7.29 -12.62 11.48
C VAL A 151 -7.16 -13.32 12.82
N LEU A 152 -5.92 -13.48 13.32
CA LEU A 152 -5.68 -14.05 14.64
C LEU A 152 -6.25 -13.16 15.76
N ALA A 153 -6.04 -11.85 15.70
CA ALA A 153 -6.57 -10.90 16.68
C ALA A 153 -8.11 -10.91 16.71
N ALA A 154 -8.76 -10.89 15.54
CA ALA A 154 -10.21 -10.98 15.43
C ALA A 154 -10.74 -12.34 15.92
N SER A 155 -10.09 -13.44 15.56
CA SER A 155 -10.47 -14.78 16.04
C SER A 155 -10.37 -14.89 17.55
N LEU A 156 -9.31 -14.32 18.15
CA LEU A 156 -9.15 -14.27 19.59
C LEU A 156 -10.26 -13.44 20.27
N ALA A 157 -10.66 -12.32 19.66
CA ALA A 157 -11.80 -11.52 20.13
C ALA A 157 -13.12 -12.32 20.13
N TYR A 158 -13.38 -13.11 19.09
CA TYR A 158 -14.55 -13.99 19.06
C TYR A 158 -14.48 -15.07 20.14
N THR A 159 -13.31 -15.69 20.35
CA THR A 159 -13.16 -16.72 21.40
C THR A 159 -13.32 -16.14 22.80
N SER A 160 -12.88 -14.90 23.04
CA SER A 160 -13.02 -14.26 24.34
C SER A 160 -14.45 -13.80 24.62
N ALA A 161 -15.25 -13.55 23.59
CA ALA A 161 -16.69 -13.34 23.74
C ALA A 161 -17.47 -14.64 24.06
N LEU A 162 -16.91 -15.81 23.71
CA LEU A 162 -17.45 -17.12 24.10
C LEU A 162 -16.98 -17.56 25.49
N VAL A 163 -15.73 -17.24 25.85
CA VAL A 163 -15.09 -17.63 27.10
C VAL A 163 -14.59 -16.35 27.82
N PRO A 164 -15.39 -15.77 28.74
CA PRO A 164 -15.08 -14.48 29.37
C PRO A 164 -13.74 -14.42 30.09
N LEU A 165 -13.21 -15.55 30.57
CA LEU A 165 -11.88 -15.65 31.19
C LEU A 165 -10.75 -15.20 30.24
N LEU A 166 -10.96 -15.29 28.92
CA LEU A 166 -9.99 -14.87 27.92
C LEU A 166 -10.10 -13.38 27.52
N SER A 167 -11.05 -12.62 28.08
CA SER A 167 -11.30 -11.21 27.70
C SER A 167 -10.10 -10.30 27.91
N ILE A 168 -9.44 -10.40 29.07
CA ILE A 168 -8.24 -9.62 29.42
C ILE A 168 -7.06 -9.96 28.51
N PRO A 169 -6.61 -11.23 28.38
CA PRO A 169 -5.49 -11.57 27.51
C PRO A 169 -5.78 -11.27 26.03
N ALA A 170 -7.03 -11.46 25.57
CA ALA A 170 -7.43 -11.09 24.21
C ALA A 170 -7.31 -9.58 23.97
N SER A 171 -7.78 -8.76 24.91
CA SER A 171 -7.71 -7.29 24.82
C SER A 171 -6.26 -6.80 24.81
N ALA A 172 -5.42 -7.34 25.69
CA ALA A 172 -3.99 -7.02 25.73
C ALA A 172 -3.29 -7.38 24.40
N PHE A 173 -3.62 -8.54 23.82
CA PHE A 173 -3.09 -8.95 22.52
C PHE A 173 -3.52 -8.00 21.40
N ILE A 174 -4.80 -7.63 21.32
CA ILE A 174 -5.33 -6.69 20.30
C ILE A 174 -4.64 -5.33 20.40
N ILE A 175 -4.44 -4.81 21.61
CA ILE A 175 -3.71 -3.56 21.83
C ILE A 175 -2.26 -3.71 21.37
N GLY A 176 -1.58 -4.79 21.76
CA GLY A 176 -0.21 -5.07 21.34
C GLY A 176 -0.05 -5.13 19.83
N VAL A 177 -0.98 -5.78 19.13
CA VAL A 177 -1.01 -5.82 17.66
C VAL A 177 -1.22 -4.42 17.09
N THR A 178 -2.17 -3.65 17.62
CA THR A 178 -2.45 -2.29 17.15
C THR A 178 -1.22 -1.38 17.29
N VAL A 179 -0.51 -1.46 18.41
CA VAL A 179 0.73 -0.70 18.64
C VAL A 179 1.84 -1.16 17.69
N ALA A 180 1.98 -2.46 17.47
CA ALA A 180 2.97 -3.01 16.54
C ALA A 180 2.72 -2.62 15.07
N GLU A 181 1.51 -2.17 14.72
CA GLU A 181 1.20 -1.67 13.38
C GLU A 181 1.59 -0.21 13.14
N LEU A 182 1.77 0.60 14.19
CA LEU A 182 2.16 2.01 14.04
C LEU A 182 3.47 2.20 13.24
N PRO A 183 4.56 1.45 13.48
CA PRO A 183 5.78 1.55 12.67
C PRO A 183 5.55 1.13 11.22
N VAL A 184 4.62 0.20 10.97
CA VAL A 184 4.26 -0.21 9.62
C VAL A 184 3.62 0.95 8.88
N ILE A 185 2.62 1.63 9.48
CA ILE A 185 1.98 2.81 8.88
C ILE A 185 3.03 3.91 8.59
N SER A 186 3.93 4.17 9.55
CA SER A 186 5.03 5.14 9.39
C SER A 186 5.90 4.79 8.18
N ARG A 187 6.20 3.49 7.98
CA ARG A 187 6.96 3.04 6.82
C ARG A 187 6.21 3.28 5.50
N TYR A 188 4.91 3.00 5.45
CA TYR A 188 4.09 3.30 4.26
C TYR A 188 4.07 4.81 3.96
N ALA A 189 3.93 5.65 4.99
CA ALA A 189 3.97 7.10 4.83
C ALA A 189 5.35 7.58 4.35
N THR A 190 6.42 6.96 4.85
CA THR A 190 7.79 7.28 4.44
C THR A 190 8.04 6.87 2.99
N GLU A 191 7.66 5.66 2.59
CA GLU A 191 7.79 5.18 1.20
C GLU A 191 7.00 6.08 0.24
N TYR A 192 5.78 6.50 0.62
CA TYR A 192 5.01 7.49 -0.12
C TYR A 192 5.74 8.84 -0.29
N TYR A 193 6.32 9.36 0.80
CA TYR A 193 7.01 10.64 0.78
C TYR A 193 8.31 10.60 -0.04
N VAL A 194 9.07 9.50 0.08
CA VAL A 194 10.29 9.27 -0.69
C VAL A 194 9.98 9.23 -2.17
N ASP A 195 8.96 8.49 -2.59
CA ASP A 195 8.58 8.38 -4.00
C ASP A 195 8.14 9.72 -4.59
N LYS A 196 7.32 10.48 -3.86
CA LYS A 196 6.91 11.84 -4.25
C LYS A 196 8.11 12.78 -4.44
N LYS A 197 9.07 12.73 -3.52
CA LYS A 197 10.28 13.58 -3.59
C LYS A 197 11.17 13.17 -4.77
N ARG A 198 11.28 11.86 -5.01
CA ARG A 198 12.01 11.30 -6.14
C ARG A 198 11.42 11.74 -7.48
N TYR A 199 10.10 11.64 -7.65
CA TYR A 199 9.41 12.11 -8.86
C TYR A 199 9.72 13.58 -9.18
N LYS A 200 9.68 14.46 -8.17
CA LYS A 200 9.99 15.88 -8.35
C LYS A 200 11.43 16.13 -8.80
N ILE A 201 12.39 15.33 -8.34
CA ILE A 201 13.78 15.40 -8.77
C ILE A 201 13.92 14.90 -10.21
N GLU A 202 13.33 13.75 -10.54
CA GLU A 202 13.39 13.16 -11.89
C GLU A 202 12.73 14.09 -12.93
N SER A 203 11.56 14.66 -12.64
CA SER A 203 10.88 15.64 -13.50
C SER A 203 11.71 16.93 -13.69
N SER A 204 12.40 17.40 -12.64
CA SER A 204 13.32 18.54 -12.74
C SER A 204 14.53 18.23 -13.63
N ILE A 205 15.07 17.01 -13.55
CA ILE A 205 16.14 16.55 -14.44
C ILE A 205 15.65 16.57 -15.89
N GLU A 206 14.49 15.99 -16.19
CA GLU A 206 13.94 15.95 -17.55
C GLU A 206 13.71 17.36 -18.14
N CYS A 207 13.15 18.27 -17.33
CA CYS A 207 12.94 19.66 -17.74
C CYS A 207 14.28 20.36 -18.04
N ASN A 208 15.28 20.22 -17.16
CA ASN A 208 16.59 20.85 -17.34
C ASN A 208 17.40 20.22 -18.48
N VAL A 209 17.24 18.91 -18.75
CA VAL A 209 17.78 18.23 -19.94
C VAL A 209 17.16 18.82 -21.22
N THR A 210 15.87 19.14 -21.19
CA THR A 210 15.16 19.70 -22.35
C THR A 210 15.55 21.16 -22.60
N ASN A 211 15.74 21.94 -21.52
CA ASN A 211 16.11 23.36 -21.59
C ASN A 211 17.63 23.61 -21.68
N ASN A 212 18.43 22.55 -21.77
CA ASN A 212 19.91 22.59 -21.86
C ASN A 212 20.61 23.36 -20.71
N GLU A 213 20.06 23.33 -19.50
CA GLU A 213 20.63 24.03 -18.33
C GLU A 213 21.60 23.13 -17.53
N LEU A 214 22.82 22.99 -18.05
CA LEU A 214 23.83 22.04 -17.57
C LEU A 214 24.18 22.16 -16.06
N GLY A 215 24.20 23.38 -15.51
CA GLY A 215 24.50 23.64 -14.10
C GLY A 215 23.41 23.13 -13.14
N LYS A 216 22.13 23.30 -13.50
CA LYS A 216 21.00 22.80 -12.72
C LYS A 216 20.87 21.28 -12.81
N LEU A 217 21.26 20.71 -13.94
CA LEU A 217 21.29 19.26 -14.19
C LEU A 217 22.30 18.54 -13.28
N LYS A 218 23.52 19.09 -13.10
CA LYS A 218 24.51 18.53 -12.16
C LYS A 218 24.00 18.52 -10.72
N LYS A 219 23.38 19.61 -10.26
CA LYS A 219 22.81 19.73 -8.90
C LYS A 219 21.64 18.76 -8.66
N ALA A 220 20.76 18.60 -9.65
CA ALA A 220 19.63 17.68 -9.54
C ALA A 220 20.08 16.20 -9.51
N LYS A 221 21.14 15.84 -10.25
CA LYS A 221 21.76 14.51 -10.17
C LYS A 221 22.44 14.24 -8.84
N GLU A 222 23.18 15.19 -8.30
CA GLU A 222 23.83 15.03 -7.00
C GLU A 222 22.79 14.79 -5.89
N LEU A 223 21.65 15.47 -5.96
CA LEU A 223 20.52 15.19 -5.09
C LEU A 223 19.96 13.78 -5.30
N LEU A 224 19.72 13.35 -6.55
CA LEU A 224 19.24 12.00 -6.85
C LEU A 224 20.21 10.92 -6.36
N GLU A 225 21.52 11.12 -6.51
CA GLU A 225 22.55 10.18 -6.06
C GLU A 225 22.62 10.10 -4.53
N LYS A 226 22.50 11.24 -3.84
CA LYS A 226 22.34 11.28 -2.37
C LYS A 226 21.06 10.55 -1.93
N PHE A 227 19.97 10.68 -2.66
CA PHE A 227 18.72 9.94 -2.42
C PHE A 227 18.88 8.43 -2.66
N ASN A 228 19.50 8.02 -3.77
CA ASN A 228 19.72 6.60 -4.11
C ASN A 228 20.74 5.91 -3.20
N LYS A 229 21.71 6.64 -2.62
CA LYS A 229 22.59 6.09 -1.56
C LYS A 229 21.83 5.79 -0.27
N LEU A 230 20.71 6.47 -0.02
CA LEU A 230 19.83 6.25 1.13
C LEU A 230 18.75 5.20 0.86
N ASP A 231 18.31 5.05 -0.40
CA ASP A 231 17.30 4.08 -0.82
C ASP A 231 17.88 3.09 -1.83
N LYS A 232 18.20 1.86 -1.38
CA LYS A 232 18.82 0.82 -2.21
C LYS A 232 17.87 0.31 -3.30
N ARG A 233 17.75 1.03 -4.42
CA ARG A 233 17.57 0.52 -5.81
C ARG A 233 17.14 1.62 -6.77
N SER A 234 17.88 1.82 -7.87
CA SER A 234 17.29 2.17 -9.17
C SER A 234 18.28 2.10 -10.34
N ASP A 235 18.13 1.11 -11.22
CA ASP A 235 19.03 0.85 -12.37
C ASP A 235 18.48 1.30 -13.75
N ALA A 236 17.35 2.01 -13.82
CA ALA A 236 16.68 2.27 -15.11
C ALA A 236 16.97 3.67 -15.71
N LEU A 237 17.01 4.72 -14.88
CA LEU A 237 17.17 6.10 -15.36
C LEU A 237 18.64 6.44 -15.68
N ASP A 238 19.58 5.80 -14.99
CA ASP A 238 21.02 5.99 -15.21
C ASP A 238 21.44 5.67 -16.65
N LYS A 239 20.84 4.66 -17.28
CA LYS A 239 21.24 4.22 -18.63
C LYS A 239 20.98 5.27 -19.73
N LYS A 240 19.78 5.86 -19.77
CA LYS A 240 19.43 6.85 -20.82
C LYS A 240 20.27 8.12 -20.71
N ILE A 241 20.64 8.50 -19.49
CA ILE A 241 21.41 9.73 -19.25
C ILE A 241 22.92 9.47 -19.43
N LEU A 242 23.43 8.29 -19.06
CA LEU A 242 24.81 7.87 -19.33
C LEU A 242 25.10 7.78 -20.83
N GLU A 243 24.13 7.32 -21.63
CA GLU A 243 24.24 7.34 -23.09
C GLU A 243 24.27 8.77 -23.65
N LYS A 244 23.47 9.68 -23.10
CA LYS A 244 23.45 11.08 -23.55
C LYS A 244 24.74 11.83 -23.19
N ILE A 245 25.33 11.56 -22.02
CA ILE A 245 26.59 12.16 -21.57
C ILE A 245 27.81 11.59 -22.29
N LYS A 246 27.81 10.29 -22.65
CA LYS A 246 28.91 9.70 -23.42
C LYS A 246 29.07 10.30 -24.82
N ASN A 247 28.03 10.94 -25.33
CA ASN A 247 27.96 11.42 -26.71
C ASN A 247 28.18 12.95 -26.84
N GLU A 248 28.46 13.68 -25.76
CA GLU A 248 28.79 15.11 -25.81
C GLU A 248 30.21 15.38 -25.32
N PRO A 249 31.02 16.20 -26.03
CA PRO A 249 32.35 16.56 -25.59
C PRO A 249 32.24 17.47 -24.35
N ILE A 250 32.74 16.98 -23.23
CA ILE A 250 32.74 17.69 -21.95
C ILE A 250 33.85 18.74 -21.95
N GLU A 251 33.53 20.01 -22.18
CA GLU A 251 34.36 21.13 -21.71
C GLU A 251 33.99 21.43 -20.26
N LEU A 252 34.86 20.99 -19.34
CA LEU A 252 34.84 21.39 -17.94
C LEU A 252 35.52 22.76 -17.83
N GLN A 253 34.76 23.83 -17.63
CA GLN A 253 35.30 25.01 -16.97
C GLN A 253 34.96 24.97 -15.47
N GLU A 254 36.02 24.83 -14.68
CA GLU A 254 36.10 25.18 -13.27
C GLU A 254 35.64 26.63 -13.08
N ASN A 255 34.73 26.87 -12.14
CA ASN A 255 34.93 27.89 -11.10
C ASN A 255 33.78 27.92 -10.07
N SER A 256 34.20 27.79 -8.81
CA SER A 256 33.71 28.45 -7.59
C SER A 256 32.26 28.95 -7.55
N HIS A 257 31.45 28.36 -6.66
CA HIS A 257 30.92 29.06 -5.47
C HIS A 257 30.14 28.06 -4.61
N ILE A 258 30.80 27.58 -3.57
CA ILE A 258 30.19 26.96 -2.41
C ILE A 258 29.63 28.12 -1.59
N GLN A 259 28.30 28.23 -1.45
CA GLN A 259 27.71 28.90 -0.31
C GLN A 259 26.26 28.45 -0.07
N ASP A 260 26.04 28.09 1.18
CA ASP A 260 24.79 27.93 1.94
C ASP A 260 23.75 26.94 1.45
N PHE A 261 23.66 25.81 2.17
CA PHE A 261 22.40 25.34 2.77
C PHE A 261 22.73 24.50 4.03
N SER A 262 23.23 25.19 5.07
CA SER A 262 23.11 24.75 6.45
C SER A 262 21.64 24.86 6.87
N ASN A 263 20.85 23.83 6.60
CA ASN A 263 19.53 23.63 7.25
C ASN A 263 18.97 22.20 7.09
N VAL A 264 19.84 21.20 6.86
CA VAL A 264 19.43 19.79 6.74
C VAL A 264 19.86 18.96 7.97
N GLU A 265 20.48 19.59 8.98
CA GLU A 265 20.90 18.91 10.21
C GLU A 265 20.01 19.19 11.43
N GLU A 266 19.20 20.25 11.46
CA GLU A 266 18.31 20.51 12.62
C GLU A 266 17.02 19.68 12.62
N GLU A 267 16.54 19.18 11.47
CA GLU A 267 15.30 18.38 11.45
C GLU A 267 15.53 16.88 11.74
N LYS A 268 16.80 16.47 11.99
CA LYS A 268 17.16 15.10 12.38
C LYS A 268 17.13 14.85 13.89
N GLU A 269 17.17 15.88 14.74
CA GLU A 269 17.10 15.69 16.20
C GLU A 269 15.67 15.76 16.76
N HIS A 270 14.74 16.46 16.11
CA HIS A 270 13.37 16.55 16.62
C HIS A 270 12.53 15.27 16.41
N VAL A 271 12.90 14.41 15.45
CA VAL A 271 12.21 13.13 15.19
C VAL A 271 12.82 11.95 15.98
N LYS A 272 13.86 12.20 16.79
CA LYS A 272 14.40 11.22 17.76
C LYS A 272 13.95 11.47 19.20
N ARG A 273 13.15 12.52 19.45
CA ARG A 273 12.60 12.83 20.78
C ARG A 273 11.09 13.15 20.78
N ILE A 274 10.32 12.51 19.90
CA ILE A 274 8.84 12.45 20.00
C ILE A 274 8.41 11.00 19.79
#